data_AF-A0A1H8Y1Z5-F1
#
_entry.id   AF-A0A1H8Y1Z5-F1
#
_cell.length_a   1.000
_cell.length_b   1.000
_cell.length_c   1.000
_cell.angle_alpha   90.00
_cell.angle_beta   90.00
_cell.angle_gamma   90.00
#
_symmetry.space_group_name_H-M   'P 1'
#
loop_
_entity.id
_entity.type
_entity.pdbx_description
1 polymer ?
#
loop_
_entity_poly.entity_id
_entity_poly.type
_entity_poly.pdbx_seq_one_letter_code
_entity_poly.pdbx_strand_id
1 'polypeptide(L)'
;MSETEAAPGWLNEKDRGEWQWAASYLSSRCSPSLQGKISFLADSGFSHLVRSIHALESEAEGVKLIERLRNAIRQRRYRLAKGGRKTCSFTLPLETKTTLKSLAKGHKTTETALIQRLIEVAAQAAAEQKEVMRRDAQMAKVTRNARKLTQELDKVRIDETRKQLHHCMKQLARWETFLKEELPELSYEDEAAATALAERRMRVVQEAIDASVAKHEMLSPRSV
;
A
#
# COMPACT_ATOMS: atom_id res chain seq x y z
N MET A 1 5.44 -39.11 56.76
CA MET A 1 3.98 -39.34 56.62
C MET A 1 3.35 -38.23 57.44
N SER A 2 2.99 -37.08 56.88
CA SER A 2 1.74 -36.78 56.17
C SER A 2 1.77 -35.24 56.00
N GLU A 3 1.33 -34.55 54.97
CA GLU A 3 0.66 -34.80 53.69
C GLU A 3 1.33 -33.78 52.75
N THR A 4 1.66 -34.15 51.51
CA THR A 4 1.82 -33.13 50.47
C THR A 4 0.45 -32.50 50.28
N GLU A 5 0.18 -31.41 51.02
CA GLU A 5 -0.98 -30.55 50.79
C GLU A 5 -1.11 -30.34 49.29
N ALA A 6 -2.21 -30.84 48.73
CA ALA A 6 -2.38 -30.92 47.29
C ALA A 6 -2.34 -29.50 46.72
N ALA A 7 -1.33 -29.23 45.88
CA ALA A 7 -1.17 -27.92 45.28
C ALA A 7 -2.47 -27.51 44.55
N PRO A 8 -2.93 -26.26 44.68
CA PRO A 8 -4.15 -25.82 44.04
C PRO A 8 -4.01 -25.96 42.52
N GLY A 9 -4.82 -26.82 41.89
CA GLY A 9 -4.71 -27.15 40.46
C GLY A 9 -4.91 -25.97 39.49
N TRP A 10 -5.24 -24.78 40.01
CA TRP A 10 -5.34 -23.54 39.25
C TRP A 10 -4.04 -22.72 39.21
N LEU A 11 -3.04 -23.01 40.06
CA LEU A 11 -1.75 -22.31 40.12
C LEU A 11 -0.65 -23.18 39.48
N ASN A 12 0.20 -22.58 38.65
CA ASN A 12 1.26 -23.32 37.95
C ASN A 12 2.55 -23.35 38.76
N GLU A 13 2.91 -24.52 39.28
CA GLU A 13 4.16 -24.74 40.04
C GLU A 13 5.43 -24.41 39.23
N LYS A 14 5.40 -24.63 37.91
CA LYS A 14 6.57 -24.47 37.04
C LYS A 14 6.81 -23.01 36.62
N ASP A 15 5.82 -22.13 36.76
CA ASP A 15 5.94 -20.74 36.33
C ASP A 15 6.45 -19.86 37.47
N ARG A 16 7.76 -19.58 37.46
CA ARG A 16 8.37 -18.80 38.54
C ARG A 16 7.84 -17.35 38.64
N GLY A 17 7.31 -16.80 37.56
CA GLY A 17 6.75 -15.43 37.58
C GLY A 17 5.31 -15.38 38.09
N GLU A 18 4.59 -16.50 38.07
CA GLU A 18 3.19 -16.57 38.46
C GLU A 18 3.00 -16.66 39.97
N TRP A 19 3.65 -17.62 40.63
CA TRP A 19 3.62 -17.79 42.10
C TRP A 19 4.21 -16.59 42.86
N GLN A 20 5.33 -16.00 42.43
CA GLN A 20 5.87 -14.77 43.08
C GLN A 20 4.87 -13.62 43.03
N TRP A 21 4.24 -13.43 41.88
CA TRP A 21 3.21 -12.40 41.76
C TRP A 21 1.96 -12.73 42.58
N ALA A 22 1.59 -14.00 42.70
CA ALA A 22 0.46 -14.42 43.52
C ALA A 22 0.74 -14.18 45.01
N ALA A 23 1.95 -14.47 45.49
CA ALA A 23 2.39 -14.18 46.85
C ALA A 23 2.42 -12.66 47.12
N SER A 24 2.95 -11.85 46.19
CA SER A 24 2.87 -10.39 46.24
C SER A 24 1.43 -9.83 46.18
N TYR A 25 0.53 -10.47 45.43
CA TYR A 25 -0.88 -10.10 45.37
C TYR A 25 -1.58 -10.38 46.70
N LEU A 26 -1.29 -11.51 47.33
CA LEU A 26 -1.84 -11.85 48.64
C LEU A 26 -1.32 -10.90 49.71
N SER A 27 -0.02 -10.64 49.77
CA SER A 27 0.56 -9.74 50.79
C SER A 27 0.04 -8.30 50.69
N SER A 28 -0.20 -7.79 49.47
CA SER A 28 -0.69 -6.42 49.24
C SER A 28 -2.19 -6.24 49.44
N ARG A 29 -2.99 -7.32 49.37
CA ARG A 29 -4.46 -7.28 49.45
C ARG A 29 -5.02 -7.99 50.69
N CYS A 30 -4.14 -8.50 51.55
CA CYS A 30 -4.52 -9.13 52.81
C CYS A 30 -5.02 -8.08 53.80
N SER A 31 -6.12 -8.39 54.49
CA SER A 31 -6.54 -7.61 55.66
C SER A 31 -5.55 -7.81 56.81
N PRO A 32 -5.38 -6.83 57.73
CA PRO A 32 -4.50 -6.97 58.89
C PRO A 32 -4.81 -8.22 59.74
N SER A 33 -6.07 -8.65 59.79
CA SER A 33 -6.55 -9.88 60.45
C SER A 33 -5.96 -11.17 59.86
N LEU A 34 -5.66 -11.17 58.56
CA LEU A 34 -5.21 -12.33 57.81
C LEU A 34 -3.68 -12.33 57.56
N GLN A 35 -3.00 -11.24 57.90
CA GLN A 35 -1.58 -11.03 57.59
C GLN A 35 -0.66 -12.05 58.29
N GLY A 36 -1.04 -12.48 59.50
CA GLY A 36 -0.30 -13.52 60.25
C GLY A 36 -0.36 -14.91 59.62
N LYS A 37 -1.23 -15.13 58.63
CA LYS A 37 -1.39 -16.43 57.95
C LYS A 37 -0.59 -16.54 56.65
N ILE A 38 -0.08 -15.43 56.15
CA ILE A 38 0.79 -15.43 54.97
C ILE A 38 2.22 -15.66 55.43
N SER A 39 2.85 -16.72 54.94
CA SER A 39 4.27 -16.95 55.20
C SER A 39 5.12 -15.83 54.60
N PHE A 40 6.05 -15.29 55.38
CA PHE A 40 7.06 -14.36 54.88
C PHE A 40 7.88 -14.95 53.71
N LEU A 41 7.96 -16.28 53.63
CA LEU A 41 8.68 -17.01 52.58
C LEU A 41 7.79 -17.39 51.38
N ALA A 42 6.54 -16.90 51.30
CA ALA A 42 5.61 -17.21 50.21
C ALA A 42 6.14 -16.81 48.82
N ASP A 43 6.98 -15.77 48.73
CA ASP A 43 7.63 -15.35 47.48
C ASP A 43 8.86 -16.22 47.10
N SER A 44 9.33 -17.07 48.02
CA SER A 44 10.60 -17.81 47.89
C SER A 44 10.45 -19.33 47.77
N GLY A 45 9.38 -19.92 48.33
CA GLY A 45 9.05 -21.35 48.13
C GLY A 45 7.57 -21.60 47.78
N PHE A 46 7.32 -22.38 46.72
CA PHE A 46 5.97 -22.68 46.23
C PHE A 46 5.13 -23.39 47.29
N SER A 47 5.76 -24.29 48.03
CA SER A 47 5.19 -24.96 49.20
C SER A 47 4.75 -23.99 50.31
N HIS A 48 5.48 -22.89 50.53
CA HIS A 48 5.11 -21.86 51.50
C HIS A 48 3.91 -21.02 51.03
N LEU A 49 3.81 -20.77 49.73
CA LEU A 49 2.63 -20.14 49.14
C LEU A 49 1.40 -21.03 49.23
N VAL A 50 1.52 -22.33 48.92
CA VAL A 50 0.41 -23.30 49.04
C VAL A 50 -0.11 -23.39 50.48
N ARG A 51 0.79 -23.47 51.46
CA ARG A 51 0.42 -23.43 52.88
C ARG A 51 -0.30 -22.14 53.27
N SER A 52 0.17 -21.00 52.76
CA SER A 52 -0.48 -19.70 52.99
C SER A 52 -1.87 -19.66 52.39
N ILE A 53 -2.07 -20.26 51.20
CA ILE A 53 -3.38 -20.36 50.55
C ILE A 53 -4.34 -21.20 51.40
N HIS A 54 -3.92 -22.39 51.87
CA HIS A 54 -4.76 -23.23 52.72
C HIS A 54 -5.09 -22.61 54.08
N ALA A 55 -4.13 -21.90 54.69
CA ALA A 55 -4.36 -21.15 55.92
C ALA A 55 -5.41 -20.02 55.74
N LEU A 56 -5.44 -19.40 54.56
CA LEU A 56 -6.43 -18.38 54.20
C LEU A 56 -7.80 -19.00 53.87
N GLU A 57 -7.85 -20.18 53.26
CA GLU A 57 -9.11 -20.91 52.96
C GLU A 57 -9.89 -21.31 54.23
N SER A 58 -9.23 -21.32 55.38
CA SER A 58 -9.87 -21.60 56.68
C SER A 58 -10.72 -20.43 57.22
N GLU A 59 -10.67 -19.25 56.59
CA GLU A 59 -11.47 -18.09 56.96
C GLU A 59 -12.34 -17.58 55.81
N ALA A 60 -13.56 -17.14 56.12
CA ALA A 60 -14.50 -16.64 55.12
C ALA A 60 -13.98 -15.42 54.34
N GLU A 61 -13.18 -14.56 54.98
CA GLU A 61 -12.51 -13.43 54.31
C GLU A 61 -11.37 -13.90 53.40
N GLY A 62 -10.62 -14.92 53.82
CA GLY A 62 -9.53 -15.50 53.04
C GLY A 62 -10.04 -16.25 51.80
N VAL A 63 -11.15 -16.99 51.88
CA VAL A 63 -11.78 -17.62 50.71
C VAL A 63 -12.12 -16.59 49.62
N LYS A 64 -12.73 -15.45 49.99
CA LYS A 64 -13.04 -14.36 49.04
C LYS A 64 -11.77 -13.75 48.43
N LEU A 65 -10.69 -13.65 49.19
CA LEU A 65 -9.40 -13.17 48.70
C LEU A 65 -8.79 -14.14 47.68
N ILE A 66 -8.87 -15.45 47.94
CA ILE A 66 -8.42 -16.49 47.02
C ILE A 66 -9.25 -16.51 45.73
N GLU A 67 -10.56 -16.31 45.78
CA GLU A 67 -11.40 -16.17 44.58
C GLU A 67 -10.99 -14.99 43.70
N ARG A 68 -10.69 -13.84 44.32
CA ARG A 68 -10.17 -12.66 43.60
C ARG A 68 -8.80 -12.93 42.99
N LEU A 69 -7.90 -13.57 43.74
CA LEU A 69 -6.58 -13.97 43.26
C LEU A 69 -6.71 -14.88 42.03
N ARG A 70 -7.57 -15.91 42.09
CA ARG A 70 -7.82 -16.84 40.97
C ARG A 70 -8.29 -16.10 39.72
N ASN A 71 -9.22 -15.15 39.87
CA ASN A 71 -9.68 -14.31 38.77
C ASN A 71 -8.57 -13.41 38.20
N ALA A 72 -7.74 -12.84 39.08
CA ALA A 72 -6.64 -11.98 38.68
C ALA A 72 -5.54 -12.76 37.92
N ILE A 73 -5.21 -13.98 38.36
CA ILE A 73 -4.30 -14.88 37.63
C ILE A 73 -4.87 -15.23 36.26
N ARG A 74 -6.16 -15.59 36.18
CA ARG A 74 -6.81 -15.88 34.90
C ARG A 74 -6.70 -14.70 33.93
N GLN A 75 -6.95 -13.48 34.40
CA GLN A 75 -6.80 -12.26 33.59
C GLN A 75 -5.35 -12.01 33.20
N ARG A 76 -4.39 -12.24 34.10
CA ARG A 76 -2.96 -12.08 33.84
C ARG A 76 -2.47 -13.05 32.77
N ARG A 77 -2.80 -14.34 32.89
CA ARG A 77 -2.50 -15.36 31.88
C ARG A 77 -3.05 -14.97 30.50
N TYR A 78 -4.30 -14.49 30.45
CA TYR A 78 -4.92 -14.01 29.21
C TYR A 78 -4.18 -12.82 28.58
N ARG A 79 -3.66 -11.89 29.39
CA ARG A 79 -2.86 -10.74 28.91
C ARG A 79 -1.46 -11.12 28.44
N LEU A 80 -0.84 -12.12 29.07
CA LEU A 80 0.53 -12.58 28.77
C LEU A 80 0.60 -13.58 27.61
N ALA A 81 -0.50 -14.24 27.25
CA ALA A 81 -0.53 -15.16 26.12
C ALA A 81 -0.15 -14.42 24.81
N LYS A 82 0.71 -15.04 23.98
CA LYS A 82 1.24 -14.49 22.70
C LYS A 82 0.16 -14.12 21.65
N GLY A 83 -1.13 -14.39 21.92
CA GLY A 83 -2.29 -13.95 21.13
C GLY A 83 -3.18 -12.91 21.84
N GLY A 84 -2.74 -12.34 22.96
CA GLY A 84 -3.49 -11.37 23.74
C GLY A 84 -3.74 -10.08 22.96
N ARG A 85 -5.00 -9.70 22.80
CA ARG A 85 -5.39 -8.40 22.23
C ARG A 85 -4.73 -7.29 23.04
N LYS A 86 -3.96 -6.40 22.38
CA LYS A 86 -3.52 -5.15 23.00
C LYS A 86 -4.76 -4.26 23.18
N THR A 87 -5.12 -3.97 24.42
CA THR A 87 -6.23 -3.06 24.70
C THR A 87 -5.82 -1.65 24.29
N CYS A 88 -6.55 -1.05 23.35
CA CYS A 88 -6.42 0.35 23.02
C CYS A 88 -7.70 1.06 23.46
N SER A 89 -7.55 2.08 24.29
CA SER A 89 -8.67 2.87 24.79
C SER A 89 -8.73 4.18 24.01
N PHE A 90 -9.84 4.40 23.31
CA PHE A 90 -10.11 5.65 22.61
C PHE A 90 -11.35 6.30 23.20
N THR A 91 -11.32 7.61 23.34
CA THR A 91 -12.52 8.39 23.67
C THR A 91 -13.17 8.82 22.37
N LEU A 92 -14.37 8.32 22.12
CA LEU A 92 -15.19 8.70 20.96
C LEU A 92 -16.32 9.65 21.41
N PRO A 93 -16.70 10.64 20.58
CA PRO A 93 -17.94 11.38 20.79
C PRO A 93 -19.14 10.44 20.90
N LEU A 94 -20.15 10.87 21.67
CA LEU A 94 -21.33 10.04 21.93
C LEU A 94 -22.03 9.62 20.64
N GLU A 95 -22.17 10.54 19.69
CA GLU A 95 -22.78 10.31 18.37
C GLU A 95 -22.01 9.28 17.54
N THR A 96 -20.68 9.32 17.56
CA THR A 96 -19.83 8.37 16.86
C THR A 96 -19.95 6.96 17.46
N LYS A 97 -20.07 6.87 18.79
CA LYS A 97 -20.28 5.60 19.47
C LYS A 97 -21.66 5.01 19.18
N THR A 98 -22.71 5.82 19.19
CA THR A 98 -24.09 5.33 18.91
C THR A 98 -24.23 4.87 17.46
N THR A 99 -23.64 5.60 16.51
CA THR A 99 -23.59 5.20 15.10
C THR A 99 -22.76 3.94 14.87
N LEU A 100 -21.59 3.82 15.50
CA LEU A 100 -20.80 2.59 15.41
C LEU A 100 -21.58 1.38 15.93
N LYS A 101 -22.29 1.53 17.05
CA LYS A 101 -23.11 0.47 17.64
C LYS A 101 -24.30 0.10 16.76
N SER A 102 -24.98 1.08 16.16
CA SER A 102 -26.11 0.83 15.25
C SER A 102 -25.65 0.12 13.98
N LEU A 103 -24.52 0.55 13.39
CA LEU A 103 -23.91 -0.08 12.23
C LEU A 103 -23.46 -1.51 12.53
N ALA A 104 -22.79 -1.74 13.66
CA ALA A 104 -22.37 -3.08 14.07
C ALA A 104 -23.58 -4.03 14.21
N LYS A 105 -24.69 -3.54 14.78
CA LYS A 105 -25.95 -4.28 14.87
C LYS A 105 -26.55 -4.59 13.49
N GLY A 106 -26.57 -3.61 12.59
CA GLY A 106 -27.05 -3.78 11.22
C GLY A 106 -26.26 -4.83 10.44
N HIS A 107 -24.94 -4.88 10.62
CA HIS A 107 -24.05 -5.85 9.99
C HIS A 107 -23.93 -7.19 10.74
N LYS A 108 -24.62 -7.36 11.88
CA LYS A 108 -24.54 -8.55 12.74
C LYS A 108 -23.09 -8.90 13.17
N THR A 109 -22.26 -7.89 13.40
CA THR A 109 -20.85 -8.03 13.79
C THR A 109 -20.56 -7.27 15.08
N THR A 110 -19.37 -7.48 15.65
CA THR A 110 -18.90 -6.68 16.79
C THR A 110 -18.39 -5.32 16.30
N GLU A 111 -18.45 -4.30 17.16
CA GLU A 111 -17.91 -2.96 16.89
C GLU A 111 -16.43 -3.02 16.47
N THR A 112 -15.64 -3.88 17.12
CA THR A 112 -14.22 -4.10 16.77
C THR A 112 -14.03 -4.71 15.39
N ALA A 113 -14.83 -5.72 15.03
CA ALA A 113 -14.75 -6.35 13.71
C ALA A 113 -15.18 -5.37 12.60
N LEU A 114 -16.16 -4.51 12.88
CA LEU A 114 -16.58 -3.47 11.95
C LEU A 114 -15.46 -2.43 11.74
N ILE A 115 -14.82 -1.95 12.81
CA ILE A 115 -13.67 -1.03 12.71
C ILE A 115 -12.54 -1.67 11.89
N GLN A 116 -12.21 -2.93 12.18
CA GLN A 116 -11.17 -3.66 11.43
C GLN A 116 -11.48 -3.68 9.94
N ARG A 117 -12.71 -4.05 9.56
CA ARG A 117 -13.14 -4.07 8.16
C ARG A 117 -13.06 -2.69 7.51
N LEU A 118 -13.47 -1.63 8.20
CA LEU A 118 -13.39 -0.26 7.67
C LEU A 118 -11.94 0.17 7.44
N ILE A 119 -11.02 -0.18 8.35
CA ILE A 119 -9.59 0.10 8.19
C ILE A 119 -9.03 -0.68 7.00
N GLU A 120 -9.35 -1.96 6.85
CA GLU A 120 -8.90 -2.79 5.73
C GLU A 120 -9.41 -2.24 4.39
N VAL A 121 -10.69 -1.87 4.31
CA VAL A 121 -11.27 -1.25 3.10
C VAL A 121 -10.61 0.08 2.78
N ALA A 122 -10.39 0.94 3.78
CA ALA A 122 -9.73 2.22 3.57
C ALA A 122 -8.27 2.06 3.12
N ALA A 123 -7.54 1.09 3.68
CA ALA A 123 -6.17 0.77 3.29
C ALA A 123 -6.12 0.24 1.85
N GLN A 124 -7.05 -0.65 1.49
CA GLN A 124 -7.17 -1.19 0.14
C GLN A 124 -7.50 -0.10 -0.89
N ALA A 125 -8.48 0.76 -0.60
CA ALA A 125 -8.84 1.88 -1.46
C ALA A 125 -7.67 2.86 -1.66
N ALA A 126 -6.90 3.15 -0.60
CA ALA A 126 -5.72 4.00 -0.70
C ALA A 126 -4.60 3.36 -1.54
N ALA A 127 -4.40 2.05 -1.43
CA ALA A 127 -3.43 1.31 -2.25
C ALA A 127 -3.84 1.29 -3.73
N GLU A 128 -5.12 1.03 -4.02
CA GLU A 128 -5.67 1.06 -5.37
C GLU A 128 -5.54 2.44 -5.99
N GLN A 129 -5.87 3.51 -5.26
CA GLN A 129 -5.73 4.88 -5.74
C GLN A 129 -4.27 5.20 -6.08
N LYS A 130 -3.32 4.77 -5.25
CA LYS A 130 -1.89 4.96 -5.51
C LYS A 130 -1.43 4.25 -6.77
N GLU A 131 -1.90 3.02 -6.99
CA GLU A 131 -1.60 2.26 -8.20
C GLU A 131 -2.24 2.88 -9.46
N VAL A 132 -3.47 3.40 -9.37
CA VAL A 132 -4.10 4.16 -10.46
C VAL A 132 -3.28 5.39 -10.80
N MET A 133 -2.93 6.23 -9.81
CA MET A 133 -2.09 7.41 -10.03
C MET A 133 -0.74 7.07 -10.66
N ARG A 134 -0.13 5.95 -10.24
CA ARG A 134 1.13 5.48 -10.83
C ARG A 134 0.95 5.06 -12.30
N ARG A 135 -0.13 4.35 -12.63
CA ARG A 135 -0.44 3.97 -14.02
C ARG A 135 -0.70 5.19 -14.88
N ASP A 136 -1.48 6.15 -14.39
CA ASP A 136 -1.78 7.39 -15.10
C ASP A 136 -0.53 8.22 -15.35
N ALA A 137 0.37 8.32 -14.35
CA ALA A 137 1.66 8.99 -14.51
C ALA A 137 2.54 8.31 -15.57
N GLN A 138 2.54 6.97 -15.61
CA GLN A 138 3.28 6.22 -16.63
C GLN A 138 2.68 6.42 -18.03
N MET A 139 1.35 6.36 -18.17
CA MET A 139 0.67 6.61 -19.44
C MET A 139 0.88 8.04 -19.93
N ALA A 140 0.84 9.03 -19.02
CA ALA A 140 1.13 10.43 -19.33
C ALA A 140 2.57 10.60 -19.83
N LYS A 141 3.53 9.89 -19.23
CA LYS A 141 4.94 9.89 -19.66
C LYS A 141 5.09 9.28 -21.06
N VAL A 142 4.47 8.14 -21.33
CA VAL A 142 4.46 7.49 -22.66
C VAL A 142 3.84 8.42 -23.70
N THR A 143 2.68 9.02 -23.38
CA THR A 143 1.98 9.96 -24.29
C THR A 143 2.84 11.18 -24.59
N ARG A 144 3.51 11.74 -23.57
CA ARG A 144 4.42 12.87 -23.74
C ARG A 144 5.62 12.50 -24.62
N ASN A 145 6.21 11.32 -24.42
CA ASN A 145 7.33 10.85 -25.22
C ASN A 145 6.91 10.60 -26.68
N ALA A 146 5.75 9.97 -26.90
CA ALA A 146 5.20 9.75 -28.23
C ALA A 146 4.94 11.08 -28.96
N ARG A 147 4.31 12.07 -28.29
CA ARG A 147 4.10 13.41 -28.86
C ARG A 147 5.40 14.09 -29.24
N LYS A 148 6.44 14.00 -28.40
CA LYS A 148 7.76 14.54 -28.71
C LYS A 148 8.37 13.86 -29.93
N LEU A 149 8.28 12.54 -30.01
CA LEU A 149 8.78 11.79 -31.18
C LEU A 149 8.07 12.24 -32.45
N THR A 150 6.74 12.34 -32.46
CA THR A 150 5.98 12.86 -33.60
C THR A 150 6.44 14.25 -34.01
N GLN A 151 6.62 15.17 -33.04
CA GLN A 151 7.12 16.52 -33.32
C GLN A 151 8.50 16.53 -33.96
N GLU A 152 9.43 15.66 -33.53
CA GLU A 152 10.75 15.56 -34.14
C GLU A 152 10.68 14.98 -35.57
N LEU A 153 9.82 13.99 -35.81
CA LEU A 153 9.62 13.43 -37.15
C LEU A 153 8.98 14.45 -38.11
N ASP A 154 8.03 15.25 -37.63
CA ASP A 154 7.42 16.32 -38.41
C ASP A 154 8.45 17.40 -38.78
N LYS A 155 9.36 17.76 -37.87
CA LYS A 155 10.48 18.68 -38.19
C LYS A 155 11.36 18.12 -39.28
N VAL A 156 11.75 16.85 -39.20
CA VAL A 156 12.58 16.18 -40.22
C VAL A 156 11.87 16.20 -41.58
N ARG A 157 10.55 15.91 -41.60
CA ARG A 157 9.74 15.96 -42.82
C ARG A 157 9.68 17.37 -43.41
N ILE A 158 9.49 18.40 -42.58
CA ILE A 158 9.49 19.81 -43.01
C ILE A 158 10.86 20.22 -43.57
N ASP A 159 11.94 19.83 -42.90
CA ASP A 159 13.30 20.17 -43.35
C ASP A 159 13.63 19.51 -44.68
N GLU A 160 13.25 18.25 -44.87
CA GLU A 160 13.48 17.54 -46.13
C GLU A 160 12.61 18.08 -47.26
N THR A 161 11.31 18.30 -47.02
CA THR A 161 10.44 18.97 -48.01
C THR A 161 10.96 20.35 -48.39
N ARG A 162 11.50 21.13 -47.44
CA ARG A 162 12.12 22.43 -47.74
C ARG A 162 13.32 22.30 -48.67
N LYS A 163 14.19 21.28 -48.48
CA LYS A 163 15.32 21.02 -49.39
C LYS A 163 14.85 20.65 -50.78
N GLN A 164 13.86 19.78 -50.89
CA GLN A 164 13.31 19.33 -52.18
C GLN A 164 12.62 20.49 -52.91
N LEU A 165 11.83 21.30 -52.20
CA LEU A 165 11.24 22.51 -52.75
C LEU A 165 12.30 23.48 -53.25
N HIS A 166 13.35 23.73 -52.46
CA HIS A 166 14.46 24.58 -52.87
C HIS A 166 15.17 24.04 -54.13
N HIS A 167 15.36 22.72 -54.21
CA HIS A 167 15.91 22.08 -55.41
C HIS A 167 15.01 22.32 -56.64
N CYS A 168 13.71 22.07 -56.52
CA CYS A 168 12.74 22.29 -57.60
C CYS A 168 12.71 23.75 -58.05
N MET A 169 12.63 24.70 -57.11
CA MET A 169 12.66 26.13 -57.40
C MET A 169 13.95 26.56 -58.11
N LYS A 170 15.10 26.00 -57.69
CA LYS A 170 16.38 26.28 -58.35
C LYS A 170 16.42 25.78 -59.79
N GLN A 171 15.83 24.62 -60.07
CA GLN A 171 15.74 24.11 -61.44
C GLN A 171 14.77 24.96 -62.26
N LEU A 172 13.61 25.31 -61.73
CA LEU A 172 12.65 26.21 -62.39
C LEU A 172 13.28 27.55 -62.76
N ALA A 173 13.95 28.21 -61.80
CA ALA A 173 14.66 29.46 -62.06
C ALA A 173 15.71 29.32 -63.18
N ARG A 174 16.43 28.19 -63.25
CA ARG A 174 17.37 27.93 -64.37
C ARG A 174 16.65 27.83 -65.71
N TRP A 175 15.52 27.12 -65.76
CA TRP A 175 14.71 27.04 -66.96
C TRP A 175 14.15 28.39 -67.38
N GLU A 176 13.63 29.18 -66.43
CA GLU A 176 13.13 30.54 -66.66
C GLU A 176 14.24 31.46 -67.20
N THR A 177 15.45 31.40 -66.64
CA THR A 177 16.60 32.17 -67.17
C THR A 177 17.05 31.72 -68.56
N PHE A 178 16.93 30.43 -68.87
CA PHE A 178 17.29 29.88 -70.19
C PHE A 178 16.26 30.28 -71.26
N LEU A 179 14.97 30.23 -70.92
CA LEU A 179 13.84 30.58 -71.78
C LEU A 179 13.54 32.09 -71.80
N LYS A 180 14.25 32.90 -71.02
CA LYS A 180 14.01 34.36 -70.86
C LYS A 180 12.55 34.70 -70.51
N GLU A 181 11.94 33.90 -69.65
CA GLU A 181 10.54 34.04 -69.21
C GLU A 181 9.47 33.84 -70.31
N GLU A 182 9.83 33.45 -71.54
CA GLU A 182 8.86 33.04 -72.56
C GLU A 182 8.40 31.60 -72.28
N LEU A 183 7.12 31.44 -71.93
CA LEU A 183 6.49 30.15 -71.73
C LEU A 183 6.22 29.49 -73.09
N PRO A 184 6.71 28.26 -73.34
CA PRO A 184 6.35 27.53 -74.55
C PRO A 184 4.85 27.22 -74.57
N GLU A 185 4.17 27.52 -75.68
CA GLU A 185 2.82 27.02 -75.93
C GLU A 185 2.91 25.50 -76.16
N LEU A 186 2.43 24.72 -75.19
CA LEU A 186 2.45 23.26 -75.24
C LEU A 186 1.19 22.74 -75.93
N SER A 187 1.37 21.73 -76.78
CA SER A 187 0.26 20.90 -77.28
C SER A 187 -0.40 20.14 -76.11
N TYR A 188 -1.68 19.76 -76.27
CA TYR A 188 -2.39 18.94 -75.30
C TYR A 188 -1.66 17.62 -74.97
N GLU A 189 -1.00 17.01 -75.96
CA GLU A 189 -0.20 15.79 -75.75
C GLU A 189 1.08 16.05 -74.93
N ASP A 190 1.73 17.19 -75.16
CA ASP A 190 2.95 17.56 -74.44
C ASP A 190 2.66 18.00 -72.99
N GLU A 191 1.49 18.63 -72.76
CA GLU A 191 1.01 18.97 -71.42
C GLU A 191 0.65 17.70 -70.61
N ALA A 192 0.05 16.70 -71.27
CA ALA A 192 -0.19 15.39 -70.67
C ALA A 192 1.13 14.63 -70.34
N ALA A 193 2.14 14.74 -71.20
CA ALA A 193 3.46 14.16 -70.93
C ALA A 193 4.19 14.87 -69.78
N ALA A 194 4.09 16.21 -69.70
CA ALA A 194 4.68 17.01 -68.64
C ALA A 194 4.05 16.72 -67.27
N THR A 195 2.72 16.58 -67.21
CA THR A 195 2.01 16.20 -65.97
C THR A 195 2.39 14.79 -65.51
N ALA A 196 2.44 13.81 -66.41
CA ALA A 196 2.88 12.45 -66.09
C ALA A 196 4.35 12.40 -65.58
N LEU A 197 5.23 13.23 -66.15
CA LEU A 197 6.62 13.37 -65.69
C LEU A 197 6.68 14.01 -64.30
N ALA A 198 5.88 15.04 -64.04
CA ALA A 198 5.80 15.70 -62.74
C ALA A 198 5.33 14.73 -61.66
N GLU A 199 4.31 13.91 -61.92
CA GLU A 199 3.85 12.87 -60.99
C GLU A 199 4.94 11.85 -60.65
N ARG A 200 5.68 11.37 -61.66
CA ARG A 200 6.79 10.44 -61.42
C ARG A 200 7.88 11.06 -60.54
N ARG A 201 8.24 12.33 -60.80
CA ARG A 201 9.22 13.06 -59.97
C ARG A 201 8.71 13.29 -58.56
N MET A 202 7.41 13.58 -58.40
CA MET A 202 6.78 13.75 -57.09
C MET A 202 6.86 12.46 -56.26
N ARG A 203 6.67 11.28 -56.88
CA ARG A 203 6.84 10.00 -56.18
C ARG A 203 8.26 9.81 -55.64
N VAL A 204 9.29 10.12 -56.45
CA VAL A 204 10.69 10.03 -56.02
C VAL A 204 10.99 10.98 -54.85
N VAL A 205 10.44 12.19 -54.89
CA VAL A 205 10.57 13.17 -53.79
C VAL A 205 9.90 12.65 -52.52
N GLN A 206 8.71 12.06 -52.64
CA GLN A 206 7.99 11.46 -51.52
C GLN A 206 8.78 10.30 -50.89
N GLU A 207 9.35 9.42 -51.71
CA GLU A 207 10.21 8.33 -51.25
C GLU A 207 11.45 8.83 -50.51
N ALA A 208 12.07 9.92 -50.97
CA ALA A 208 13.23 10.53 -50.31
C ALA A 208 12.88 11.14 -48.94
N ILE A 209 11.70 11.75 -48.83
CA ILE A 209 11.16 12.26 -47.57
C ILE A 209 10.90 11.10 -46.60
N ASP A 210 10.23 10.05 -47.05
CA ASP A 210 9.90 8.90 -46.22
C ASP A 210 11.15 8.13 -45.78
N ALA A 211 12.15 8.00 -46.65
CA ALA A 211 13.45 7.43 -46.31
C ALA A 211 14.18 8.25 -45.23
N SER A 212 14.11 9.58 -45.30
CA SER A 212 14.72 10.47 -44.31
C SER A 212 14.04 10.37 -42.95
N VAL A 213 12.70 10.29 -42.93
CA VAL A 213 11.91 10.04 -41.72
C VAL A 213 12.25 8.68 -41.12
N ALA A 214 12.25 7.61 -41.92
CA ALA A 214 12.57 6.25 -41.46
C ALA A 214 14.00 6.15 -40.88
N LYS A 215 14.98 6.81 -41.50
CA LYS A 215 16.35 6.88 -40.97
C LYS A 215 16.39 7.57 -39.60
N HIS A 216 15.63 8.65 -39.42
CA HIS A 216 15.57 9.35 -38.15
C HIS A 216 14.83 8.53 -37.07
N GLU A 217 13.77 7.81 -37.42
CA GLU A 217 13.11 6.86 -36.53
C GLU A 217 14.06 5.76 -36.04
N MET A 218 14.88 5.21 -36.93
CA MET A 218 15.86 4.17 -36.58
C MET A 218 16.98 4.66 -35.66
N LEU A 219 17.37 5.93 -35.78
CA LEU A 219 18.45 6.54 -34.99
C LEU A 219 17.95 7.16 -33.67
N SER A 220 16.64 7.40 -33.55
CA SER A 220 16.04 7.91 -32.32
C SER A 220 16.04 6.81 -31.25
N PRO A 221 16.56 7.07 -30.03
CA PRO A 221 16.51 6.08 -28.98
C PRO A 221 15.04 5.72 -28.71
N ARG A 222 14.68 4.46 -28.97
CA ARG A 222 13.37 3.89 -28.62
C ARG A 222 13.12 4.22 -27.16
N SER A 223 12.21 5.16 -26.92
CA SER A 223 11.82 5.59 -25.58
C SER A 223 10.90 4.54 -24.96
N VAL A 224 11.49 3.38 -24.64
CA VAL A 224 10.91 2.37 -23.76
C VAL A 224 10.94 2.90 -22.33
#